data_AF-A0A5B1R104-F1
#
_entry.id   AF-A0A5B1R104-F1
#
_cell.length_a   1.000
_cell.length_b   1.000
_cell.length_c   1.000
_cell.angle_alpha   90.00
_cell.angle_beta   90.00
_cell.angle_gamma   90.00
#
_symmetry.space_group_name_H-M   'P 1'
#
loop_
_entity.id
_entity.type
_entity.pdbx_description
1 polymer ?
#
loop_
_entity_poly.entity_id
_entity_poly.type
_entity_poly.pdbx_seq_one_letter_code
_entity_poly.pdbx_strand_id
1 'polypeptide(L)'
;MPLQVDVAELGGLVGECIIFGMYFILLCRATRSYILRWRRHENVAWPIPVFAGTMFLLTTGQVIADSINIFIAFFHHETRAERIAFLQDPTQAMHAWRYSILSVMVFVADCLVHYRCFIVWQRIIWVVLLQFTLSLGGCICGFVTIGLARSHAILTPQTQSALLTSFFALTFSANVISTGNLRRTSIIRPFLTSLSQACSRTSYGSTIERPRKYFIPPSPHLHLSSASLSNLAL
;
A
#
# COMPACT_ATOMS: atom_id res chain seq x y z
N MET A 1 35.90 2.31 2.13
CA MET A 1 36.20 1.47 0.95
C MET A 1 35.01 1.58 0.01
N PRO A 2 35.16 2.00 -1.26
CA PRO A 2 34.03 2.13 -2.17
C PRO A 2 33.35 0.77 -2.32
N LEU A 3 32.05 0.71 -1.99
CA LEU A 3 31.25 -0.49 -2.15
C LEU A 3 31.22 -0.84 -3.63
N GLN A 4 31.53 -2.09 -3.96
CA GLN A 4 31.53 -2.56 -5.33
C GLN A 4 30.09 -2.63 -5.82
N VAL A 5 29.79 -2.00 -6.96
CA VAL A 5 28.44 -1.91 -7.54
C VAL A 5 27.85 -3.32 -7.74
N ASP A 6 28.65 -4.26 -8.23
CA ASP A 6 28.24 -5.67 -8.43
C ASP A 6 27.75 -6.34 -7.14
N VAL A 7 28.43 -6.08 -6.02
CA VAL A 7 28.07 -6.64 -4.71
C VAL A 7 26.82 -5.97 -4.16
N ALA A 8 26.66 -4.67 -4.42
CA ALA A 8 25.47 -3.91 -4.03
C ALA A 8 24.22 -4.40 -4.77
N GLU A 9 24.32 -4.60 -6.09
CA GLU A 9 23.21 -5.12 -6.92
C GLU A 9 22.84 -6.56 -6.51
N LEU A 10 23.83 -7.43 -6.29
CA LEU A 10 23.57 -8.80 -5.84
C LEU A 10 22.92 -8.83 -4.44
N GLY A 11 23.42 -8.01 -3.52
CA GLY A 11 22.82 -7.86 -2.19
C GLY A 11 21.39 -7.30 -2.24
N GLY A 12 21.15 -6.35 -3.15
CA GLY A 12 19.83 -5.80 -3.45
C GLY A 12 18.86 -6.88 -3.92
N LEU A 13 19.26 -7.69 -4.90
CA LEU A 13 18.44 -8.80 -5.41
C LEU A 13 18.07 -9.80 -4.32
N VAL A 14 19.03 -10.20 -3.48
CA VAL A 14 18.76 -11.11 -2.35
C VAL A 14 17.77 -10.49 -1.37
N GLY A 15 17.95 -9.21 -1.03
CA GLY A 15 17.03 -8.48 -0.18
C GLY A 15 15.62 -8.40 -0.77
N GLU A 16 15.52 -8.15 -2.06
CA GLU A 16 14.24 -8.10 -2.79
C GLU A 16 13.53 -9.45 -2.78
N CYS A 17 14.24 -10.56 -2.99
CA CYS A 17 13.66 -11.91 -2.91
C CYS A 17 13.09 -12.22 -1.51
N ILE A 18 13.77 -11.79 -0.44
CA ILE A 18 13.28 -11.98 0.94
C ILE A 18 11.99 -11.19 1.17
N ILE A 19 11.99 -9.91 0.78
CA ILE A 19 10.82 -9.03 0.91
C ILE A 19 9.65 -9.56 0.06
N PHE A 20 9.94 -10.05 -1.15
CA PHE A 20 8.94 -10.67 -2.01
C PHE A 20 8.31 -11.91 -1.38
N GLY A 21 9.12 -12.78 -0.76
CA GLY A 21 8.62 -13.92 -0.01
C GLY A 21 7.71 -13.52 1.15
N MET A 22 8.08 -12.49 1.92
CA MET A 22 7.23 -11.92 2.97
C MET A 22 5.91 -11.38 2.42
N TYR A 23 5.97 -10.65 1.30
CA TYR A 23 4.79 -10.12 0.64
C TYR A 23 3.84 -11.22 0.15
N PHE A 24 4.39 -12.32 -0.38
CA PHE A 24 3.62 -13.48 -0.82
C PHE A 24 2.84 -14.12 0.34
N ILE A 25 3.48 -14.32 1.49
CA ILE A 25 2.82 -14.89 2.69
C ILE A 25 1.68 -13.97 3.17
N LEU A 26 1.89 -12.65 3.17
CA LEU A 26 0.87 -11.66 3.51
C LEU A 26 -0.30 -11.70 2.53
N LEU A 27 -0.03 -11.84 1.23
CA LEU A 27 -1.04 -11.97 0.20
C LEU A 27 -1.88 -13.24 0.40
N CYS A 28 -1.25 -14.39 0.68
CA CYS A 28 -1.97 -15.62 0.98
C CYS A 28 -2.90 -15.47 2.19
N ARG A 29 -2.42 -14.84 3.27
CA ARG A 29 -3.25 -14.57 4.46
C ARG A 29 -4.40 -13.61 4.17
N ALA A 30 -4.13 -12.54 3.43
CA ALA A 30 -5.14 -11.57 3.03
C ALA A 30 -6.22 -12.21 2.14
N THR A 31 -5.81 -12.99 1.14
CA THR A 31 -6.71 -13.73 0.25
C THR A 31 -7.57 -14.74 1.04
N ARG A 32 -6.97 -15.49 1.98
CA ARG A 32 -7.74 -16.40 2.84
C ARG A 32 -8.79 -15.66 3.67
N SER A 33 -8.41 -14.53 4.29
CA SER A 33 -9.35 -13.70 5.05
C SER A 33 -10.45 -13.13 4.16
N TYR A 34 -10.12 -12.77 2.91
CA TYR A 34 -11.07 -12.27 1.93
C TYR A 34 -12.10 -13.34 1.54
N ILE A 35 -11.64 -14.56 1.24
CA ILE A 35 -12.50 -15.71 0.91
C ILE A 35 -13.44 -16.06 2.08
N LEU A 36 -12.95 -16.00 3.32
CA LEU A 36 -13.76 -16.24 4.52
C LEU A 36 -14.88 -15.20 4.68
N ARG A 37 -14.60 -13.92 4.43
CA ARG A 37 -15.63 -12.86 4.45
C ARG A 37 -16.62 -13.00 3.29
N TRP A 38 -16.14 -13.37 2.11
CA TRP A 38 -16.99 -13.65 0.95
C TRP A 38 -18.01 -14.73 1.26
N ARG A 39 -17.60 -15.81 1.93
CA ARG A 39 -18.49 -16.90 2.36
C ARG A 39 -19.55 -16.46 3.38
N ARG A 40 -19.31 -15.38 4.14
CA ARG A 40 -20.28 -14.84 5.10
C ARG A 40 -21.26 -13.86 4.49
N HIS A 41 -21.21 -13.62 3.18
CA HIS A 41 -22.01 -12.62 2.48
C HIS A 41 -21.91 -11.20 3.11
N GLU A 42 -20.78 -10.89 3.75
CA GLU A 42 -20.49 -9.53 4.21
C GLU A 42 -20.19 -8.65 3.00
N ASN A 43 -20.63 -7.38 3.02
CA ASN A 43 -20.31 -6.41 1.98
C ASN A 43 -18.81 -6.10 1.99
N VAL A 44 -18.03 -6.82 1.17
CA VAL A 44 -16.58 -6.61 1.05
C VAL A 44 -16.29 -5.63 -0.08
N ALA A 45 -15.45 -4.63 0.21
CA ALA A 45 -14.93 -3.71 -0.78
C ALA A 45 -14.07 -4.45 -1.83
N TRP A 46 -14.67 -4.68 -3.00
CA TRP A 46 -14.05 -5.34 -4.16
C TRP A 46 -12.72 -4.74 -4.67
N PRO A 47 -12.42 -3.43 -4.58
CA PRO A 47 -11.17 -2.90 -5.14
C PRO A 47 -9.92 -3.25 -4.33
N ILE A 48 -10.05 -3.59 -3.04
CA ILE A 48 -8.89 -3.93 -2.19
C ILE A 48 -8.10 -5.14 -2.72
N PRO A 49 -8.72 -6.30 -3.00
CA PRO A 49 -8.00 -7.45 -3.58
C PRO A 49 -7.45 -7.16 -4.98
N VAL A 50 -8.13 -6.33 -5.78
CA VAL A 50 -7.66 -5.93 -7.12
C VAL A 50 -6.31 -5.21 -7.01
N PHE A 51 -6.21 -4.20 -6.15
CA PHE A 51 -4.94 -3.48 -5.94
C PHE A 51 -3.82 -4.38 -5.40
N ALA A 52 -4.14 -5.28 -4.47
CA ALA A 52 -3.16 -6.23 -3.93
C ALA A 52 -2.63 -7.19 -5.02
N GLY A 53 -3.52 -7.66 -5.90
CA GLY A 53 -3.17 -8.47 -7.06
C GLY A 53 -2.30 -7.71 -8.07
N THR A 54 -2.67 -6.47 -8.41
CA THR A 54 -1.88 -5.63 -9.32
C THR A 54 -0.48 -5.38 -8.76
N MET A 55 -0.36 -5.05 -7.46
CA MET A 55 0.94 -4.89 -6.81
C MET A 55 1.78 -6.16 -6.83
N PHE A 56 1.15 -7.32 -6.65
CA PHE A 56 1.84 -8.61 -6.73
C PHE A 56 2.41 -8.88 -8.13
N LEU A 57 1.63 -8.61 -9.18
CA LEU A 57 2.07 -8.77 -10.56
C LEU A 57 3.22 -7.82 -10.90
N LEU A 58 3.14 -6.55 -10.49
CA LEU A 58 4.22 -5.58 -10.69
C LEU A 58 5.50 -6.02 -9.96
N THR A 59 5.39 -6.50 -8.72
CA THR A 59 6.55 -6.94 -7.93
C THR A 59 7.19 -8.18 -8.53
N THR A 60 6.38 -9.11 -9.02
CA THR A 60 6.88 -10.29 -9.73
C THR A 60 7.63 -9.87 -11.01
N GLY A 61 7.08 -8.92 -11.77
CA GLY A 61 7.74 -8.37 -12.96
C GLY A 61 9.08 -7.69 -12.66
N GLN A 62 9.17 -6.99 -11.52
CA GLN A 62 10.42 -6.35 -11.08
C GLN A 62 11.50 -7.38 -10.75
N VAL A 63 11.18 -8.38 -9.92
CA VAL A 63 12.12 -9.45 -9.54
C VAL A 63 12.64 -10.21 -10.76
N ILE A 64 11.77 -10.46 -11.75
CA ILE A 64 12.15 -11.11 -13.01
C ILE A 64 13.11 -10.22 -13.81
N ALA A 65 12.80 -8.93 -13.96
CA ALA A 65 13.64 -8.00 -14.69
C ALA A 65 15.03 -7.85 -14.05
N ASP A 66 15.08 -7.74 -12.73
CA ASP A 66 16.32 -7.60 -11.96
C ASP A 66 17.16 -8.89 -12.04
N SER A 67 16.53 -10.06 -12.01
CA SER A 67 17.19 -11.35 -12.23
C SER A 67 17.81 -11.42 -13.63
N ILE A 68 17.04 -11.11 -14.68
CA ILE A 68 17.52 -11.14 -16.08
C ILE A 68 18.69 -10.16 -16.28
N ASN A 69 18.60 -8.96 -15.70
CA ASN A 69 19.65 -7.95 -15.80
C ASN A 69 20.98 -8.45 -15.21
N ILE A 70 20.92 -9.06 -14.02
CA ILE A 70 22.09 -9.66 -13.37
C ILE A 70 22.63 -10.82 -14.21
N PHE A 71 21.78 -11.71 -14.73
CA PHE A 71 22.25 -12.81 -15.58
C PHE A 71 22.97 -12.31 -16.84
N ILE A 72 22.44 -11.30 -17.52
CA ILE A 72 23.09 -10.72 -18.71
C ILE A 72 24.44 -10.09 -18.33
N ALA A 73 24.49 -9.33 -17.22
CA ALA A 73 25.70 -8.70 -16.75
C ALA A 73 26.82 -9.70 -16.42
N PHE A 74 26.49 -10.85 -15.81
CA PHE A 74 27.48 -11.87 -15.44
C PHE A 74 27.90 -12.76 -16.62
N PHE A 75 27.01 -13.08 -17.56
CA PHE A 75 27.32 -14.00 -18.66
C PHE A 75 28.01 -13.35 -19.87
N HIS A 76 27.70 -12.09 -20.19
CA HIS A 76 28.23 -11.47 -21.42
C HIS A 76 29.57 -10.75 -21.25
N HIS A 77 30.05 -10.55 -20.02
CA HIS A 77 31.24 -9.76 -19.75
C HIS A 77 32.20 -10.54 -18.84
N GLU A 78 33.28 -11.04 -19.43
CA GLU A 78 34.33 -11.78 -18.72
C GLU A 78 35.18 -10.85 -17.86
N THR A 79 35.48 -9.65 -18.36
CA THR A 79 36.29 -8.69 -17.62
C THR A 79 35.47 -7.84 -16.65
N ARG A 80 36.06 -7.58 -15.48
CA ARG A 80 35.40 -6.85 -14.40
C ARG A 80 35.13 -5.38 -14.73
N ALA A 81 36.02 -4.75 -15.49
CA ALA A 81 35.88 -3.35 -15.86
C ALA A 81 34.68 -3.14 -16.79
N GLU A 82 34.45 -4.06 -17.73
CA GLU A 82 33.32 -4.01 -18.66
C GLU A 82 31.97 -4.24 -17.96
N ARG A 83 31.92 -5.14 -16.96
CA ARG A 83 30.71 -5.33 -16.14
C ARG A 83 30.26 -4.06 -15.43
N ILE A 84 31.20 -3.35 -14.82
CA ILE A 84 30.90 -2.11 -14.10
C ILE A 84 30.46 -1.03 -15.09
N ALA A 85 31.13 -0.92 -16.24
CA ALA A 85 30.75 0.01 -17.29
C ALA A 85 29.34 -0.27 -17.83
N PHE A 86 28.98 -1.55 -18.02
CA PHE A 86 27.64 -1.97 -18.43
C PHE A 86 26.57 -1.64 -17.38
N LEU A 87 26.82 -1.94 -16.10
CA LEU A 87 25.88 -1.67 -15.02
C LEU A 87 25.67 -0.17 -14.79
N GLN A 88 26.70 0.64 -15.03
CA GLN A 88 26.64 2.09 -14.88
C GLN A 88 26.03 2.82 -16.09
N ASP A 89 25.79 2.14 -17.21
CA ASP A 89 25.29 2.78 -18.42
C ASP A 89 23.76 3.01 -18.34
N PRO A 90 23.29 4.26 -18.18
CA PRO A 90 21.86 4.57 -18.03
C PRO A 90 21.08 4.44 -19.35
N THR A 91 21.75 4.25 -20.48
CA THR A 91 21.11 4.19 -21.81
C THR A 91 20.45 2.84 -22.09
N GLN A 92 20.72 1.84 -21.25
CA GLN A 92 20.19 0.50 -21.45
C GLN A 92 18.67 0.48 -21.27
N ALA A 93 18.00 -0.23 -22.19
CA ALA A 93 16.56 -0.45 -22.13
C ALA A 93 16.12 -1.11 -20.81
N MET A 94 17.01 -1.86 -20.16
CA MET A 94 16.74 -2.50 -18.88
C MET A 94 16.61 -1.48 -17.72
N HIS A 95 17.45 -0.44 -17.69
CA HIS A 95 17.33 0.62 -16.68
C HIS A 95 16.02 1.40 -16.82
N ALA A 96 15.63 1.70 -18.06
CA ALA A 96 14.34 2.33 -18.35
C ALA A 96 13.15 1.47 -17.86
N TRP A 97 13.24 0.15 -18.04
CA TRP A 97 12.22 -0.79 -17.61
C TRP A 97 12.09 -0.84 -16.08
N ARG A 98 13.21 -0.97 -15.35
CA ARG A 98 13.23 -0.96 -13.87
C ARG A 98 12.59 0.32 -13.32
N TYR A 99 12.97 1.47 -13.87
CA TYR A 99 12.42 2.76 -13.46
C TYR A 99 10.92 2.89 -13.75
N SER A 100 10.47 2.35 -14.88
CA SER A 100 9.05 2.34 -15.26
C SER A 100 8.21 1.52 -14.28
N ILE A 101 8.67 0.30 -13.96
CA ILE A 101 7.96 -0.56 -13.00
C ILE A 101 7.89 0.09 -11.62
N LEU A 102 9.01 0.62 -11.14
CA LEU A 102 9.07 1.31 -9.85
C LEU A 102 8.11 2.52 -9.80
N SER A 103 8.05 3.30 -10.88
CA SER A 103 7.11 4.43 -11.00
C SER A 103 5.66 3.96 -10.94
N VAL A 104 5.31 2.90 -11.67
CA VAL A 104 3.95 2.33 -11.67
C VAL A 104 3.60 1.73 -10.31
N MET A 105 4.55 1.09 -9.62
CA MET A 105 4.33 0.58 -8.26
C MET A 105 3.97 1.71 -7.30
N VAL A 106 4.77 2.78 -7.26
CA VAL A 106 4.48 3.91 -6.35
C VAL A 106 3.14 4.54 -6.71
N PHE A 107 2.80 4.66 -7.99
CA PHE A 107 1.50 5.15 -8.43
C PHE A 107 0.33 4.27 -7.93
N VAL A 108 0.47 2.94 -8.01
CA VAL A 108 -0.54 2.01 -7.46
C VAL A 108 -0.63 2.11 -5.93
N ALA A 109 0.50 2.34 -5.24
CA ALA A 109 0.53 2.52 -3.79
C ALA A 109 -0.22 3.80 -3.39
N ASP A 110 -0.03 4.88 -4.14
CA ASP A 110 -0.75 6.13 -3.95
C ASP A 110 -2.25 5.93 -4.18
N CYS A 111 -2.65 5.20 -5.23
CA CYS A 111 -4.06 4.91 -5.52
C CYS A 111 -4.76 4.17 -4.37
N LEU A 112 -4.05 3.26 -3.69
CA LEU A 112 -4.55 2.58 -2.49
C LEU A 112 -4.82 3.55 -1.33
N VAL A 113 -3.94 4.53 -1.11
CA VAL A 113 -4.13 5.54 -0.05
C VAL A 113 -5.28 6.47 -0.41
N HIS A 114 -5.40 6.89 -1.67
CA HIS A 114 -6.53 7.68 -2.16
C HIS A 114 -7.86 6.97 -1.93
N TYR A 115 -7.93 5.67 -2.25
CA TYR A 115 -9.14 4.88 -2.05
C TYR A 115 -9.57 4.85 -0.57
N ARG A 116 -8.60 4.68 0.35
CA ARG A 116 -8.88 4.70 1.80
C ARG A 116 -9.36 6.07 2.27
N CYS A 117 -8.72 7.14 1.81
CA CYS A 117 -9.12 8.50 2.17
C CYS A 117 -10.53 8.82 1.64
N PHE A 118 -10.84 8.40 0.41
CA PHE A 118 -12.15 8.59 -0.21
C PHE A 118 -13.28 7.94 0.59
N ILE A 119 -13.08 6.73 1.12
CA ILE A 119 -14.06 6.05 1.98
C ILE A 119 -14.28 6.84 3.28
N VAL A 120 -13.21 7.31 3.93
CA VAL A 120 -13.33 7.99 5.23
C VAL A 120 -14.01 9.35 5.09
N TRP A 121 -13.71 10.08 4.01
CA TRP A 121 -14.18 11.45 3.80
C TRP A 121 -15.54 11.55 3.10
N GLN A 122 -16.29 10.45 2.94
CA GLN A 122 -17.68 10.49 2.45
C GLN A 122 -17.83 11.30 1.13
N ARG A 123 -16.91 11.09 0.17
CA ARG A 123 -16.94 11.67 -1.20
C ARG A 123 -16.59 13.17 -1.36
N ILE A 124 -15.83 13.79 -0.47
CA ILE A 124 -15.23 15.10 -0.80
C ILE A 124 -14.07 14.89 -1.80
N ILE A 125 -14.40 14.95 -3.10
CA ILE A 125 -13.52 14.55 -4.21
C ILE A 125 -12.32 15.51 -4.39
N TRP A 126 -12.46 16.77 -3.99
CA TRP A 126 -11.46 17.83 -4.27
C TRP A 126 -10.05 17.53 -3.74
N VAL A 127 -9.92 17.03 -2.51
CA VAL A 127 -8.62 16.74 -1.89
C VAL A 127 -7.96 15.50 -2.51
N VAL A 128 -8.78 14.52 -2.89
CA VAL A 128 -8.32 13.29 -3.56
C VAL A 128 -7.84 13.60 -4.97
N LEU A 129 -8.54 14.49 -5.68
CA LEU A 129 -8.22 14.83 -7.06
C LEU A 129 -6.87 15.57 -7.16
N LEU A 130 -6.58 16.47 -6.21
CA LEU A 130 -5.30 17.17 -6.16
C LEU A 130 -4.12 16.21 -5.97
N GLN A 131 -4.30 15.22 -5.10
CA GLN A 131 -3.24 14.27 -4.82
C GLN A 131 -3.05 13.26 -5.97
N PHE A 132 -4.13 12.96 -6.68
CA PHE A 132 -4.09 12.14 -7.90
C PHE A 132 -3.40 12.87 -9.05
N THR A 133 -3.71 14.16 -9.28
CA THR A 133 -3.08 14.93 -10.37
C THR A 133 -1.58 15.15 -10.12
N LEU A 134 -1.16 15.33 -8.87
CA LEU A 134 0.27 15.37 -8.49
C LEU A 134 1.00 14.07 -8.84
N SER A 135 0.42 12.92 -8.46
CA SER A 135 1.02 11.60 -8.72
C SER A 135 1.04 11.30 -10.23
N LEU A 136 0.00 11.69 -10.97
CA LEU A 136 -0.07 11.56 -12.42
C LEU A 136 0.97 12.43 -13.14
N GLY A 137 1.19 13.66 -12.67
CA GLY A 137 2.26 14.52 -13.17
C GLY A 137 3.66 13.93 -12.96
N GLY A 138 3.90 13.28 -11.82
CA GLY A 138 5.14 12.55 -11.55
C GLY A 138 5.34 11.34 -12.48
N CYS A 139 4.29 10.55 -12.71
CA CYS A 139 4.31 9.44 -13.68
C CYS A 139 4.64 9.93 -15.09
N ILE A 140 3.97 10.99 -15.57
CA ILE A 140 4.21 11.55 -16.90
C ILE A 140 5.64 12.06 -17.03
N CYS A 141 6.15 12.79 -16.02
CA CYS A 141 7.56 13.21 -16.01
C CYS A 141 8.50 12.01 -16.08
N GLY A 142 8.22 10.92 -15.36
CA GLY A 142 8.99 9.68 -15.43
C GLY A 142 9.04 9.09 -16.84
N PHE A 143 7.88 8.95 -17.50
CA PHE A 143 7.81 8.44 -18.87
C PHE A 143 8.50 9.34 -19.90
N VAL A 144 8.34 10.66 -19.78
CA VAL A 144 9.02 11.64 -20.63
C VAL A 144 10.54 11.56 -20.43
N THR A 145 10.99 11.41 -19.20
CA THR A 145 12.42 11.27 -18.86
C THR A 145 13.02 10.00 -19.49
N ILE A 146 12.28 8.89 -19.49
CA ILE A 146 12.67 7.65 -20.16
C ILE A 146 12.72 7.84 -21.69
N GLY A 147 11.73 8.53 -22.27
CA GLY A 147 11.71 8.84 -23.70
C GLY A 147 12.91 9.69 -24.13
N LEU A 148 13.28 10.67 -23.32
CA LEU A 148 14.44 11.55 -23.55
C LEU A 148 15.78 10.81 -23.34
N ALA A 149 15.85 9.90 -22.36
CA ALA A 149 17.03 9.07 -22.15
C ALA A 149 17.31 8.16 -23.36
N ARG A 150 16.25 7.66 -24.04
CA ARG A 150 16.38 6.90 -25.28
C ARG A 150 16.86 7.73 -26.48
N SER A 151 16.60 9.02 -26.50
CA SER A 151 17.02 9.91 -27.59
C SER A 151 18.44 10.48 -27.42
N HIS A 152 19.29 9.83 -26.60
CA HIS A 152 20.66 10.27 -26.29
C HIS A 152 20.79 11.70 -25.72
N ALA A 153 19.70 12.29 -25.21
CA ALA A 153 19.78 13.56 -24.52
C ALA A 153 20.40 13.32 -23.15
N ILE A 154 21.49 14.04 -22.86
CA ILE A 154 22.37 13.92 -21.69
C ILE A 154 21.54 13.94 -20.40
N LEU A 155 21.15 12.77 -19.92
CA LEU A 155 20.47 12.63 -18.66
C LEU A 155 21.51 12.19 -17.65
N THR A 156 21.99 13.14 -16.85
CA THR A 156 22.98 12.86 -15.82
C THR A 156 22.33 12.00 -14.71
N PRO A 157 23.04 11.00 -14.16
CA PRO A 157 22.53 10.16 -13.06
C PRO A 157 22.14 10.99 -11.82
N GLN A 158 22.75 12.15 -11.65
CA GLN A 158 22.41 13.13 -10.62
C GLN A 158 20.97 13.64 -10.78
N THR A 159 20.55 13.96 -12.00
CA THR A 159 19.20 14.47 -12.28
C THR A 159 18.13 13.40 -12.00
N GLN A 160 18.41 12.14 -12.34
CA GLN A 160 17.51 11.02 -12.05
C GLN A 160 17.30 10.83 -10.54
N SER A 161 18.38 10.86 -9.75
CA SER A 161 18.27 10.73 -8.29
C SER A 161 17.47 11.88 -7.66
N ALA A 162 17.66 13.11 -8.15
CA ALA A 162 16.92 14.28 -7.67
C ALA A 162 15.42 14.20 -7.98
N LEU A 163 15.07 13.73 -9.19
CA LEU A 163 13.68 13.50 -9.59
C LEU A 163 13.02 12.41 -8.73
N LEU A 164 13.71 11.30 -8.50
CA LEU A 164 13.21 10.21 -7.66
C LEU A 164 12.95 10.68 -6.23
N THR A 165 13.89 11.45 -5.67
CA THR A 165 13.80 11.99 -4.30
C THR A 165 12.62 12.97 -4.17
N SER A 166 12.44 13.82 -5.18
CA SER A 166 11.32 14.77 -5.24
C SER A 166 9.98 14.04 -5.31
N PHE A 167 9.90 12.99 -6.11
CA PHE A 167 8.72 12.15 -6.24
C PHE A 167 8.37 11.45 -4.92
N PHE A 168 9.36 10.84 -4.26
CA PHE A 168 9.16 10.26 -2.92
C PHE A 168 8.76 11.31 -1.88
N ALA A 169 9.33 12.50 -1.91
CA ALA A 169 8.95 13.59 -0.99
C ALA A 169 7.52 14.08 -1.24
N LEU A 170 7.08 14.16 -2.50
CA LEU A 170 5.70 14.48 -2.88
C LEU A 170 4.74 13.42 -2.37
N THR A 171 5.01 12.14 -2.63
CA THR A 171 4.20 11.02 -2.12
C THR A 171 4.22 10.96 -0.59
N PHE A 172 5.33 11.30 0.07
CA PHE A 172 5.37 11.34 1.53
C PHE A 172 4.51 12.48 2.08
N SER A 173 4.68 13.70 1.56
CA SER A 173 3.91 14.87 1.98
C SER A 173 2.41 14.69 1.76
N ALA A 174 2.03 14.07 0.65
CA ALA A 174 0.67 13.62 0.36
C ALA A 174 0.06 12.75 1.44
N ASN A 175 0.80 11.71 1.84
CA ASN A 175 0.39 10.76 2.86
C ASN A 175 0.31 11.42 4.24
N VAL A 176 1.21 12.36 4.53
CA VAL A 176 1.19 13.17 5.76
C VAL A 176 -0.03 14.10 5.78
N ILE A 177 -0.34 14.79 4.68
CA ILE A 177 -1.52 15.66 4.56
C ILE A 177 -2.80 14.83 4.74
N SER A 178 -2.89 13.66 4.09
CA SER A 178 -4.01 12.72 4.23
C SER A 178 -4.20 12.27 5.68
N THR A 179 -3.10 11.92 6.36
CA THR A 179 -3.13 11.51 7.78
C THR A 179 -3.48 12.67 8.71
N GLY A 180 -2.96 13.87 8.46
CA GLY A 180 -3.30 15.07 9.21
C GLY A 180 -4.79 15.41 9.12
N ASN A 181 -5.35 15.31 7.91
CA ASN A 181 -6.77 15.47 7.64
C ASN A 181 -7.64 14.44 8.37
N LEU A 182 -7.20 13.17 8.37
CA LEU A 182 -7.86 12.08 9.10
C LEU A 182 -7.86 12.32 10.61
N ARG A 183 -6.72 12.73 11.19
CA ARG A 183 -6.60 13.02 12.62
C ARG A 183 -7.53 14.15 13.05
N ARG A 184 -7.66 15.19 12.22
CA ARG A 184 -8.58 16.30 12.47
C ARG A 184 -10.03 15.84 12.49
N THR A 185 -10.45 14.95 11.58
CA THR A 185 -11.82 14.42 11.55
C THR A 185 -12.09 13.40 12.67
N SER A 186 -11.10 12.57 13.01
CA SER A 186 -11.19 11.58 14.10
C SER A 186 -11.30 12.22 15.49
N ILE A 187 -10.73 13.41 15.70
CA ILE A 187 -10.85 14.15 16.96
C ILE A 187 -12.18 14.95 16.99
N ILE A 188 -12.60 15.50 15.85
CA ILE A 188 -13.81 16.34 15.79
C ILE A 188 -15.10 15.52 15.81
N ARG A 189 -15.15 14.31 15.24
CA ARG A 189 -16.37 13.47 15.25
C ARG A 189 -16.84 13.01 16.65
N PRO A 190 -15.99 12.45 17.53
CA PRO A 190 -16.40 12.12 18.90
C PRO A 190 -16.76 13.38 19.69
N PHE A 191 -16.08 14.51 19.44
CA PHE A 191 -16.40 15.78 20.08
C PHE A 191 -17.76 16.33 19.64
N LEU A 192 -18.09 16.30 18.36
CA LEU A 192 -19.38 16.74 17.83
C LEU A 192 -20.53 15.80 18.21
N THR A 193 -20.29 14.48 18.26
CA THR A 193 -21.29 13.52 18.75
C THR A 193 -21.52 13.68 20.25
N SER A 194 -20.47 13.99 21.02
CA SER A 194 -20.58 14.30 22.45
C SER A 194 -21.33 15.61 22.70
N LEU A 195 -21.08 16.66 21.91
CA LEU A 195 -21.84 17.91 21.97
C LEU A 195 -23.30 17.75 21.53
N SER A 196 -23.56 16.93 20.51
CA SER A 196 -24.92 16.63 20.06
C SER A 196 -25.69 15.86 21.14
N GLN A 197 -25.08 14.84 21.78
CA GLN A 197 -25.70 14.14 22.91
C GLN A 197 -25.89 15.03 24.14
N ALA A 198 -24.95 15.95 24.41
CA ALA A 198 -25.09 16.92 25.48
C ALA A 198 -26.28 17.88 25.24
N CYS A 199 -26.44 18.37 24.02
CA CYS A 199 -27.55 19.26 23.65
C CYS A 199 -28.91 18.55 23.69
N SER A 200 -28.97 17.28 23.25
CA SER A 200 -30.20 16.48 23.32
C SER A 200 -30.61 16.13 24.76
N ARG A 201 -29.66 15.98 25.70
CA ARG A 201 -29.98 15.72 27.12
C ARG A 201 -30.55 16.93 27.83
N THR A 202 -30.18 18.15 27.47
CA THR A 202 -30.74 19.36 28.09
C THR A 202 -32.18 19.63 27.67
N SER A 203 -32.64 19.09 26.54
CA SER A 203 -33.99 19.34 26.01
C SER A 203 -35.06 18.35 26.49
N TYR A 204 -34.69 17.26 27.19
CA TYR A 204 -35.64 16.20 27.65
C TYR A 204 -35.73 16.07 29.18
N GLY A 205 -35.20 17.04 29.93
CA GLY A 205 -35.09 17.00 31.40
C GLY A 205 -36.25 17.62 32.19
N SER A 206 -37.47 17.72 31.65
CA SER A 206 -38.62 18.32 32.36
C SER A 206 -39.90 17.47 32.37
N THR A 207 -39.77 16.14 32.28
CA THR A 207 -40.93 15.23 32.47
C THR A 207 -40.67 14.24 33.60
N ILE A 208 -40.95 14.71 34.82
CA ILE A 208 -41.50 13.99 35.99
C ILE A 208 -41.38 12.45 35.92
N GLU A 209 -40.33 11.90 36.52
CA GLU A 209 -40.26 10.46 36.81
C GLU A 209 -41.24 10.09 37.94
N ARG A 210 -42.19 9.20 37.63
CA ARG A 210 -42.86 8.37 38.64
C ARG A 210 -41.99 7.14 38.93
N PRO A 211 -41.83 6.73 40.20
CA PRO A 211 -41.01 5.57 40.56
C PRO A 211 -41.65 4.27 40.08
N ARG A 212 -40.99 3.60 39.13
CA ARG A 212 -41.37 2.26 38.64
C ARG A 212 -40.81 1.22 39.62
N LYS A 213 -41.72 0.45 40.21
CA LYS A 213 -41.43 -0.68 41.11
C LYS A 213 -40.50 -1.69 40.44
N TYR A 214 -39.50 -2.12 41.20
CA TYR A 214 -38.54 -3.17 40.86
C TYR A 214 -39.27 -4.47 40.51
N PHE A 215 -39.11 -4.92 39.26
CA PHE A 215 -39.49 -6.24 38.79
C PHE A 215 -38.25 -7.13 38.85
N ILE A 216 -38.25 -8.09 39.77
CA ILE A 216 -37.19 -9.10 39.95
C ILE A 216 -37.50 -10.24 38.98
N PRO A 217 -36.64 -10.54 37.98
CA PRO A 217 -36.78 -11.78 37.21
C PRO A 217 -36.14 -12.96 37.96
N PRO A 218 -36.80 -14.14 37.99
CA PRO A 218 -36.25 -15.35 38.58
C PRO A 218 -35.20 -15.98 37.65
N SER A 219 -34.13 -16.46 38.27
CA SER A 219 -33.07 -17.26 37.65
C SER A 219 -33.58 -18.66 37.30
N PRO A 220 -33.19 -19.24 36.15
CA PRO A 220 -33.12 -20.68 36.06
C PRO A 220 -31.81 -21.20 35.44
N HIS A 221 -31.13 -22.00 36.26
CA HIS A 221 -30.58 -23.32 35.98
C HIS A 221 -29.54 -23.52 34.86
N LEU A 222 -28.32 -23.80 35.33
CA LEU A 222 -27.29 -24.60 34.68
C LEU A 222 -27.88 -25.89 34.08
N HIS A 223 -27.61 -26.13 32.80
CA HIS A 223 -27.49 -27.48 32.25
C HIS A 223 -26.15 -27.60 31.52
N LEU A 224 -25.19 -28.22 32.20
CA LEU A 224 -24.04 -28.87 31.58
C LEU A 224 -24.56 -30.02 30.72
N SER A 225 -24.27 -29.99 29.41
CA SER A 225 -24.42 -31.18 28.55
C SER A 225 -23.09 -31.48 27.89
N SER A 226 -22.42 -32.47 28.47
CA SER A 226 -21.33 -33.25 27.90
C SER A 226 -21.87 -34.10 26.75
N ALA A 227 -21.43 -33.83 25.51
CA ALA A 227 -21.58 -34.81 24.44
C ALA A 227 -20.56 -34.59 23.32
N SER A 228 -19.93 -35.70 22.94
CA SER A 228 -19.32 -35.99 21.64
C SER A 228 -17.85 -35.65 21.42
N LEU A 229 -17.03 -36.29 22.27
CA LEU A 229 -15.76 -36.91 21.87
C LEU A 229 -16.07 -38.18 21.06
N SER A 230 -16.15 -38.08 19.74
CA SER A 230 -16.08 -39.23 18.83
C SER A 230 -16.00 -38.75 17.40
N ASN A 231 -14.78 -38.70 16.84
CA ASN A 231 -14.47 -39.03 15.45
C ASN A 231 -12.97 -38.80 15.22
N LEU A 232 -12.19 -39.77 15.68
CA LEU A 232 -10.76 -39.91 15.45
C LEU A 232 -10.52 -41.40 15.19
N ALA A 233 -10.88 -41.85 13.99
CA ALA A 233 -10.45 -43.12 13.38
C ALA A 233 -11.07 -43.27 11.98
N LEU A 234 -10.32 -42.83 10.95
CA LEU A 234 -10.10 -43.51 9.67
C LEU A 234 -9.31 -42.59 8.74
#